data_AF-A0A7W9EWL1-F1
#
_entry.id   AF-A0A7W9EWL1-F1
#
_cell.length_a   1.000
_cell.length_b   1.000
_cell.length_c   1.000
_cell.angle_alpha   90.00
_cell.angle_beta   90.00
_cell.angle_gamma   90.00
#
_symmetry.space_group_name_H-M   'P 1'
#
loop_
_entity.id
_entity.type
_entity.pdbx_description
1 polymer ?
#
loop_
_entity_poly.entity_id
_entity_poly.type
_entity_poly.pdbx_seq_one_letter_code
_entity_poly.pdbx_strand_id
1 'polypeptide(L)'
;MAERWLRLNETEDVFISLEEVARQIVRTNENFDAWKWGTIALISATSSALVANLSGTTNVGALEKQNAKDALAALQHDSQHVMTDPFLADPLGMLKLAQRPKENRKERAGSPIQVDDEWVGSFKTLVRFRNGFMHFKPMSWSIEVSDFPTHFLNVLGIVEATFGDGWSYRHMKPRRYEELLKLSCDLRNKLVHLYEIT
;
A
#
# COMPACT_ATOMS: atom_id res chain seq x y z
N MET A 1 5.35 -14.70 -32.60
CA MET A 1 5.94 -14.40 -31.28
C MET A 1 4.83 -14.55 -30.25
N ALA A 2 5.05 -15.25 -29.14
CA ALA A 2 4.03 -15.33 -28.10
C ALA A 2 3.87 -13.95 -27.44
N GLU A 3 2.66 -13.44 -27.35
CA GLU A 3 2.37 -12.18 -26.66
C GLU A 3 2.70 -12.31 -25.16
N ARG A 4 3.44 -11.34 -24.62
CA ARG A 4 3.75 -11.26 -23.19
C ARG A 4 2.90 -10.14 -22.60
N TRP A 5 1.96 -10.51 -21.74
CA TRP A 5 1.06 -9.59 -21.06
C TRP A 5 1.47 -9.44 -19.59
N LEU A 6 1.65 -8.20 -19.13
CA LEU A 6 1.77 -7.89 -17.71
C LEU A 6 0.36 -7.84 -17.10
N ARG A 7 0.09 -8.71 -16.12
CA ARG A 7 -1.18 -8.73 -15.38
C ARG A 7 -0.90 -8.34 -13.95
N LEU A 8 -1.54 -7.27 -13.51
CA LEU A 8 -1.42 -6.76 -12.15
C LEU A 8 -2.81 -6.67 -11.54
N ASN A 9 -2.88 -7.00 -10.25
CA ASN A 9 -3.98 -6.69 -9.37
C ASN A 9 -3.41 -6.17 -8.06
N GLU A 10 -4.26 -5.70 -7.17
CA GLU A 10 -3.88 -5.15 -5.87
C GLU A 10 -3.04 -6.14 -5.05
N THR A 11 -3.38 -7.43 -5.05
CA THR A 11 -2.67 -8.43 -4.23
C THR A 11 -1.27 -8.77 -4.78
N GLU A 12 -1.11 -8.90 -6.09
CA GLU A 12 0.19 -9.11 -6.73
C GLU A 12 1.06 -7.84 -6.67
N ASP A 13 0.44 -6.66 -6.75
CA ASP A 13 1.15 -5.39 -6.61
C ASP A 13 1.77 -5.23 -5.21
N VAL A 14 1.10 -5.71 -4.14
CA VAL A 14 1.72 -5.77 -2.80
C VAL A 14 3.02 -6.56 -2.86
N PHE A 15 2.99 -7.77 -3.42
CA PHE A 15 4.16 -8.64 -3.47
C PHE A 15 5.30 -8.00 -4.29
N ILE A 16 5.01 -7.56 -5.52
CA ILE A 16 6.01 -6.99 -6.44
C ILE A 16 6.59 -5.69 -5.85
N SER A 17 5.75 -4.87 -5.21
CA SER A 17 6.20 -3.65 -4.57
C SER A 17 7.09 -3.95 -3.35
N LEU A 18 6.74 -4.93 -2.51
CA LEU A 18 7.62 -5.34 -1.39
C LEU A 18 8.94 -5.96 -1.88
N GLU A 19 8.95 -6.68 -2.99
CA GLU A 19 10.19 -7.16 -3.60
C GLU A 19 11.08 -5.98 -4.00
N GLU A 20 10.49 -4.94 -4.57
CA GLU A 20 11.21 -3.74 -4.94
C GLU A 20 11.72 -2.99 -3.69
N VAL A 21 10.94 -2.91 -2.61
CA VAL A 21 11.43 -2.40 -1.31
C VAL A 21 12.66 -3.18 -0.87
N ALA A 22 12.59 -4.52 -0.86
CA ALA A 22 13.71 -5.36 -0.45
C ALA A 22 14.98 -5.15 -1.30
N ARG A 23 14.83 -4.93 -2.61
CA ARG A 23 15.96 -4.57 -3.49
C ARG A 23 16.54 -3.20 -3.15
N GLN A 24 15.69 -2.20 -2.91
CA GLN A 24 16.16 -0.83 -2.62
C GLN A 24 16.82 -0.73 -1.25
N ILE A 25 16.29 -1.40 -0.22
CA ILE A 25 16.86 -1.42 1.13
C ILE A 25 18.28 -2.00 1.17
N VAL A 26 18.63 -2.94 0.30
CA VAL A 26 20.02 -3.42 0.21
C VAL A 26 20.94 -2.32 -0.36
N ARG A 27 20.42 -1.51 -1.28
CA ARG A 27 21.18 -0.47 -1.98
C ARG A 27 21.40 0.79 -1.16
N THR A 28 20.63 1.01 -0.08
CA THR A 28 20.74 2.22 0.76
C THR A 28 22.09 2.32 1.47
N ASN A 29 22.79 1.20 1.69
CA ASN A 29 24.13 1.18 2.28
C ASN A 29 25.19 1.87 1.40
N GLU A 30 25.00 1.86 0.09
CA GLU A 30 25.95 2.41 -0.89
C GLU A 30 25.41 3.67 -1.57
N ASN A 31 24.08 3.78 -1.67
CA ASN A 31 23.41 4.85 -2.40
C ASN A 31 22.15 5.32 -1.67
N PHE A 32 22.23 6.50 -1.06
CA PHE A 32 21.10 7.12 -0.36
C PHE A 32 19.91 7.43 -1.29
N ASP A 33 20.09 7.57 -2.60
CA ASP A 33 18.99 7.74 -3.55
C ASP A 33 18.08 6.51 -3.59
N ALA A 34 18.55 5.34 -3.14
CA ALA A 34 17.72 4.15 -3.04
C ALA A 34 16.54 4.35 -2.06
N TRP A 35 16.67 5.23 -1.06
CA TRP A 35 15.56 5.57 -0.15
C TRP A 35 14.36 6.18 -0.88
N LYS A 36 14.60 6.96 -1.95
CA LYS A 36 13.53 7.50 -2.79
C LYS A 36 12.71 6.38 -3.41
N TRP A 37 13.37 5.42 -4.06
CA TRP A 37 12.69 4.33 -4.76
C TRP A 37 12.06 3.33 -3.78
N GLY A 38 12.73 3.05 -2.66
CA GLY A 38 12.16 2.27 -1.56
C GLY A 38 10.91 2.90 -0.99
N THR A 39 10.88 4.24 -0.85
CA THR A 39 9.70 4.97 -0.35
C THR A 39 8.54 4.86 -1.33
N ILE A 40 8.79 5.06 -2.63
CA ILE A 40 7.76 4.93 -3.66
C ILE A 40 7.19 3.50 -3.66
N ALA A 41 8.05 2.49 -3.63
CA ALA A 41 7.65 1.08 -3.61
C ALA A 41 6.85 0.73 -2.34
N LEU A 42 7.28 1.17 -1.16
CA LEU A 42 6.59 0.86 0.09
C LEU A 42 5.21 1.52 0.17
N ILE A 43 5.08 2.76 -0.32
CA ILE A 43 3.77 3.43 -0.42
C ILE A 43 2.87 2.74 -1.45
N SER A 44 3.42 2.21 -2.55
CA SER A 44 2.67 1.39 -3.51
C SER A 44 2.14 0.12 -2.84
N ALA A 45 3.02 -0.65 -2.18
CA ALA A 45 2.64 -1.85 -1.44
C ALA A 45 1.55 -1.58 -0.40
N THR A 46 1.70 -0.50 0.37
CA THR A 46 0.72 -0.11 1.40
C THR A 46 -0.62 0.28 0.79
N SER A 47 -0.61 1.07 -0.28
CA SER A 47 -1.83 1.49 -0.96
C SER A 47 -2.57 0.28 -1.53
N SER A 48 -1.86 -0.64 -2.19
CA SER A 48 -2.45 -1.87 -2.75
C SER A 48 -2.95 -2.82 -1.67
N ALA A 49 -2.27 -2.93 -0.53
CA ALA A 49 -2.74 -3.70 0.62
C ALA A 49 -4.03 -3.10 1.22
N LEU A 50 -4.11 -1.77 1.32
CA LEU A 50 -5.33 -1.07 1.77
C LEU A 50 -6.48 -1.24 0.77
N VAL A 51 -6.21 -1.20 -0.53
CA VAL A 51 -7.21 -1.49 -1.57
C VAL A 51 -7.73 -2.92 -1.41
N ALA A 52 -6.85 -3.89 -1.25
CA ALA A 52 -7.20 -5.30 -1.06
C ALA A 52 -8.03 -5.54 0.22
N ASN A 53 -7.70 -4.83 1.32
CA ASN A 53 -8.43 -4.91 2.58
C ASN A 53 -9.83 -4.27 2.49
N LEU A 54 -9.94 -3.13 1.81
CA LEU A 54 -11.16 -2.34 1.74
C LEU A 54 -12.14 -2.81 0.66
N SER A 55 -11.65 -3.44 -0.40
CA SER A 55 -12.45 -3.83 -1.57
C SER A 55 -13.09 -5.20 -1.37
N GLY A 56 -14.38 -5.27 -1.64
CA GLY A 56 -15.16 -6.49 -1.56
C GLY A 56 -15.62 -6.98 -2.91
N THR A 57 -16.91 -7.31 -3.05
CA THR A 57 -17.46 -7.83 -4.30
C THR A 57 -17.70 -6.73 -5.33
N THR A 58 -17.96 -5.49 -4.89
CA THR A 58 -18.25 -4.37 -5.79
C THR A 58 -17.04 -3.48 -6.06
N ASN A 59 -15.90 -3.72 -5.39
CA ASN A 59 -14.63 -3.00 -5.58
C ASN A 59 -14.73 -1.46 -5.43
N VAL A 60 -15.63 -0.98 -4.58
CA VAL A 60 -15.84 0.45 -4.29
C VAL A 60 -15.33 0.88 -2.91
N GLY A 61 -14.90 -0.06 -2.08
CA GLY A 61 -14.55 0.21 -0.68
C GLY A 61 -13.35 1.15 -0.51
N ALA A 62 -12.38 1.08 -1.41
CA ALA A 62 -11.20 1.96 -1.42
C ALA A 62 -11.41 3.29 -2.18
N LEU A 63 -12.53 3.43 -2.91
CA LEU A 63 -12.82 4.63 -3.68
C LEU A 63 -13.16 5.83 -2.79
N GLU A 64 -12.87 7.02 -3.32
CA GLU A 64 -13.37 8.26 -2.74
C GLU A 64 -14.89 8.22 -2.55
N LYS A 65 -15.40 9.03 -1.61
CA LYS A 65 -16.80 8.98 -1.22
C LYS A 65 -17.76 9.21 -2.41
N GLN A 66 -17.44 10.14 -3.30
CA GLN A 66 -18.28 10.45 -4.45
C GLN A 66 -18.14 9.37 -5.53
N ASN A 67 -16.91 9.04 -5.93
CA ASN A 67 -16.63 7.95 -6.87
C ASN A 67 -17.29 6.62 -6.49
N ALA A 68 -17.31 6.25 -5.20
CA ALA A 68 -18.00 5.05 -4.75
C ALA A 68 -19.52 5.11 -4.91
N LYS A 69 -20.14 6.28 -4.69
CA LYS A 69 -21.59 6.45 -4.88
C LYS A 69 -21.92 6.32 -6.36
N ASP A 70 -21.13 6.96 -7.21
CA ASP A 70 -21.33 6.95 -8.66
C ASP A 70 -21.12 5.54 -9.22
N ALA A 71 -20.09 4.83 -8.74
CA ALA A 71 -19.84 3.42 -9.06
C ALA A 71 -21.01 2.50 -8.65
N LEU A 72 -21.54 2.67 -7.43
CA LEU A 72 -22.69 1.88 -6.97
C LEU A 72 -23.97 2.20 -7.76
N ALA A 73 -24.20 3.47 -8.10
CA ALA A 73 -25.34 3.87 -8.93
C ALA A 73 -25.22 3.27 -10.34
N ALA A 74 -24.02 3.27 -10.93
CA ALA A 74 -23.78 2.66 -12.23
C ALA A 74 -24.02 1.14 -12.23
N LEU A 75 -23.70 0.44 -11.14
CA LEU A 75 -24.00 -0.99 -10.99
C LEU A 75 -25.51 -1.29 -10.85
N GLN A 76 -26.28 -0.34 -10.35
CA GLN A 76 -27.73 -0.48 -10.13
C GLN A 76 -28.57 -0.12 -11.37
N HIS A 77 -28.04 0.73 -12.25
CA HIS A 77 -28.72 1.16 -13.47
C HIS A 77 -28.21 0.41 -14.69
N ASP A 78 -29.14 -0.14 -15.47
CA ASP A 78 -28.83 -0.94 -16.66
C ASP A 78 -28.15 -0.06 -17.72
N SER A 79 -26.81 -0.10 -17.77
CA SER A 79 -25.92 0.30 -18.88
C SER A 79 -25.86 1.77 -19.35
N GLN A 80 -26.70 2.70 -18.86
CA GLN A 80 -26.67 4.10 -19.33
C GLN A 80 -25.68 5.03 -18.61
N HIS A 81 -25.14 4.61 -17.46
CA HIS A 81 -24.15 5.40 -16.75
C HIS A 81 -22.75 4.91 -17.13
N VAL A 82 -22.04 5.67 -17.96
CA VAL A 82 -20.62 5.44 -18.24
C VAL A 82 -19.87 5.76 -16.96
N MET A 83 -19.28 4.72 -16.35
CA MET A 83 -18.39 4.89 -15.23
C MET A 83 -17.16 5.68 -15.69
N THR A 84 -16.99 6.91 -15.21
CA THR A 84 -15.70 7.60 -15.25
C THR A 84 -14.70 6.81 -14.41
N ASP A 85 -13.46 6.67 -14.88
CA ASP A 85 -12.39 5.95 -14.17
C ASP A 85 -12.33 6.41 -12.71
N PRO A 86 -12.75 5.55 -11.75
CA PRO A 86 -13.02 5.99 -10.40
C PRO A 86 -11.71 6.26 -9.65
N PHE A 87 -11.65 7.39 -8.95
CA PHE A 87 -10.48 7.71 -8.15
C PHE A 87 -10.51 6.99 -6.79
N LEU A 88 -9.38 6.35 -6.46
CA LEU A 88 -9.10 5.87 -5.11
C LEU A 88 -9.07 7.05 -4.14
N ALA A 89 -9.49 6.80 -2.89
CA ALA A 89 -9.16 7.73 -1.83
C ALA A 89 -7.64 7.89 -1.70
N ASP A 90 -7.18 9.06 -1.24
CA ASP A 90 -5.76 9.26 -0.98
C ASP A 90 -5.24 8.22 0.04
N PRO A 91 -3.93 7.90 0.06
CA PRO A 91 -3.40 6.86 0.92
C PRO A 91 -3.78 7.00 2.41
N LEU A 92 -3.80 8.23 2.94
CA LEU A 92 -4.20 8.48 4.33
C LEU A 92 -5.71 8.35 4.52
N GLY A 93 -6.49 8.77 3.52
CA GLY A 93 -7.93 8.53 3.44
C GLY A 93 -8.27 7.03 3.48
N MET A 94 -7.54 6.21 2.73
CA MET A 94 -7.70 4.75 2.74
C MET A 94 -7.34 4.15 4.10
N LEU A 95 -6.22 4.53 4.73
CA LEU A 95 -5.89 4.05 6.07
C LEU A 95 -6.99 4.38 7.09
N LYS A 96 -7.51 5.61 7.06
CA LYS A 96 -8.64 6.02 7.92
C LYS A 96 -9.90 5.20 7.68
N LEU A 97 -10.16 4.76 6.44
CA LEU A 97 -11.26 3.84 6.16
C LEU A 97 -10.98 2.44 6.72
N ALA A 98 -9.73 1.97 6.58
CA ALA A 98 -9.30 0.65 7.02
C ALA A 98 -9.13 0.51 8.55
N GLN A 99 -9.15 1.61 9.30
CA GLN A 99 -9.25 1.60 10.77
C GLN A 99 -10.69 1.50 11.28
N ARG A 100 -11.70 1.80 10.45
CA ARG A 100 -13.12 1.80 10.89
C ARG A 100 -13.61 0.39 11.19
N PRO A 101 -14.54 0.22 12.15
CA PRO A 101 -15.28 -1.03 12.32
C PRO A 101 -15.85 -1.51 10.99
N LYS A 102 -15.83 -2.82 10.77
CA LYS A 102 -16.20 -3.46 9.51
C LYS A 102 -17.63 -3.09 9.08
N GLU A 103 -18.52 -2.97 10.06
CA GLU A 103 -19.95 -2.64 9.93
C GLU A 103 -20.17 -1.23 9.37
N ASN A 104 -19.21 -0.33 9.59
CA ASN A 104 -19.24 1.07 9.17
C ASN A 104 -18.56 1.30 7.81
N ARG A 105 -18.12 0.24 7.13
CA ARG A 105 -17.53 0.29 5.78
C ARG A 105 -18.58 -0.03 4.72
N LYS A 106 -18.39 0.55 3.53
CA LYS A 106 -19.29 0.35 2.38
C LYS A 106 -19.46 -1.14 2.02
N GLU A 107 -18.36 -1.90 2.00
CA GLU A 107 -18.36 -3.29 1.55
C GLU A 107 -18.18 -4.31 2.68
N ARG A 108 -18.00 -3.85 3.93
CA ARG A 108 -17.70 -4.75 5.07
C ARG A 108 -16.58 -5.74 4.72
N ALA A 109 -15.60 -5.26 3.98
CA ALA A 109 -14.43 -6.00 3.51
C ALA A 109 -13.29 -5.86 4.51
N GLY A 110 -12.54 -6.95 4.66
CA GLY A 110 -11.40 -7.03 5.56
C GLY A 110 -11.73 -6.77 7.03
N SER A 111 -10.74 -6.99 7.86
CA SER A 111 -10.76 -6.72 9.28
C SER A 111 -10.21 -5.32 9.53
N PRO A 112 -10.66 -4.64 10.60
CA PRO A 112 -10.07 -3.38 11.03
C PRO A 112 -8.59 -3.49 11.30
N ILE A 113 -7.82 -2.68 10.58
CA ILE A 113 -6.39 -2.50 10.79
C ILE A 113 -6.22 -1.66 12.05
N GLN A 114 -5.54 -2.22 13.05
CA GLN A 114 -5.17 -1.52 14.27
C GLN A 114 -3.74 -0.99 14.11
N VAL A 115 -3.57 0.32 14.23
CA VAL A 115 -2.28 1.00 14.12
C VAL A 115 -2.25 2.11 15.16
N ASP A 116 -1.08 2.38 15.73
CA ASP A 116 -0.88 3.47 16.66
C ASP A 116 -0.61 4.80 15.93
N ASP A 117 -0.51 5.88 16.71
CA ASP A 117 -0.25 7.22 16.19
C ASP A 117 1.14 7.35 15.55
N GLU A 118 2.11 6.52 15.97
CA GLU A 118 3.47 6.52 15.43
C GLU A 118 3.50 5.95 14.01
N TRP A 119 2.75 4.88 13.76
CA TRP A 119 2.60 4.27 12.44
C TRP A 119 1.88 5.21 11.49
N VAL A 120 0.81 5.86 11.96
CA VAL A 120 0.09 6.90 11.21
C VAL A 120 1.03 8.07 10.88
N GLY A 121 1.84 8.51 11.84
CA GLY A 121 2.82 9.58 11.67
C GLY A 121 3.88 9.23 10.62
N SER A 122 4.45 8.02 10.72
CA SER A 122 5.43 7.49 9.77
C SER A 122 4.86 7.38 8.36
N PHE A 123 3.63 6.86 8.24
CA PHE A 123 2.96 6.77 6.95
C PHE A 123 2.69 8.13 6.33
N LYS A 124 2.22 9.11 7.12
CA LYS A 124 2.04 10.49 6.67
C LYS A 124 3.36 11.11 6.18
N THR A 125 4.46 10.87 6.88
CA THR A 125 5.80 11.33 6.49
C THR A 125 6.23 10.72 5.16
N LEU A 126 6.14 9.40 4.99
CA LEU A 126 6.52 8.72 3.75
C LEU A 126 5.61 9.09 2.57
N VAL A 127 4.30 9.28 2.78
CA VAL A 127 3.37 9.78 1.74
C VAL A 127 3.78 11.18 1.26
N ARG A 128 4.15 12.08 2.19
CA ARG A 128 4.67 13.41 1.86
C ARG A 128 5.93 13.30 0.99
N PHE A 129 6.88 12.44 1.37
CA PHE A 129 8.11 12.23 0.61
C PHE A 129 7.84 11.63 -0.77
N ARG A 130 7.03 10.58 -0.87
CA ARG A 130 6.60 9.99 -2.15
C ARG A 130 6.02 11.04 -3.09
N ASN A 131 5.16 11.92 -2.59
CA ASN A 131 4.57 12.98 -3.41
C ASN A 131 5.62 13.99 -3.89
N GLY A 132 6.58 14.38 -3.05
CA GLY A 132 7.72 15.22 -3.45
C GLY A 132 8.64 14.55 -4.47
N PHE A 133 8.84 13.23 -4.35
CA PHE A 133 9.66 12.45 -5.28
C PHE A 133 9.03 12.27 -6.66
N MET A 134 7.70 12.15 -6.72
CA MET A 134 6.96 11.87 -7.97
C MET A 134 6.44 13.13 -8.67
N HIS A 135 5.95 14.11 -7.92
CA HIS A 135 5.43 15.36 -8.45
C HIS A 135 6.48 16.46 -8.28
N PHE A 136 7.67 16.20 -8.83
CA PHE A 136 8.84 17.04 -8.66
C PHE A 136 8.62 18.41 -9.32
N LYS A 137 8.53 19.47 -8.51
CA LYS A 137 8.52 20.86 -8.97
C LYS A 137 9.97 21.32 -9.16
N PRO A 138 10.25 22.37 -9.96
CA PRO A 138 11.59 22.95 -10.01
C PRO A 138 12.01 23.49 -8.64
N MET A 139 12.73 22.67 -7.86
CA MET A 139 13.19 22.98 -6.50
C MET A 139 14.41 22.14 -6.14
N SER A 140 15.19 22.61 -5.18
CA SER A 140 16.22 21.81 -4.49
C SER A 140 15.74 21.52 -3.07
N TRP A 141 15.96 20.30 -2.60
CA TRP A 141 15.64 19.89 -1.23
C TRP A 141 16.64 18.85 -0.76
N SER A 142 17.01 18.95 0.51
CA SER A 142 17.78 17.95 1.24
C SER A 142 16.83 17.30 2.25
N ILE A 143 16.98 16.00 2.43
CA ILE A 143 16.13 15.21 3.33
C ILE A 143 17.05 14.47 4.28
N GLU A 144 16.75 14.55 5.57
CA GLU A 144 17.35 13.69 6.56
C GLU A 144 16.71 12.29 6.48
N VAL A 145 17.54 11.26 6.32
CA VAL A 145 17.08 9.87 6.12
C VAL A 145 17.42 8.96 7.30
N SER A 146 17.95 9.48 8.39
CA SER A 146 18.33 8.71 9.58
C SER A 146 17.15 7.93 10.17
N ASP A 147 15.95 8.52 10.15
CA ASP A 147 14.72 7.89 10.68
C ASP A 147 13.98 7.02 9.65
N PHE A 148 14.51 6.87 8.42
CA PHE A 148 13.83 6.09 7.39
C PHE A 148 13.66 4.61 7.77
N PRO A 149 14.64 3.91 8.39
CA PRO A 149 14.42 2.54 8.86
C PRO A 149 13.19 2.41 9.76
N THR A 150 13.02 3.31 10.74
CA THR A 150 11.85 3.35 11.63
C THR A 150 10.56 3.60 10.86
N HIS A 151 10.54 4.61 9.98
CA HIS A 151 9.37 4.89 9.17
C HIS A 151 8.98 3.71 8.27
N PHE A 152 9.96 3.00 7.71
CA PHE A 152 9.72 1.83 6.88
C PHE A 152 9.19 0.65 7.69
N LEU A 153 9.71 0.40 8.90
CA LEU A 153 9.22 -0.64 9.81
C LEU A 153 7.75 -0.40 10.19
N ASN A 154 7.43 0.82 10.56
CA ASN A 154 6.09 1.22 10.95
C ASN A 154 5.10 1.08 9.79
N VAL A 155 5.47 1.53 8.59
CA VAL A 155 4.62 1.41 7.40
C VAL A 155 4.52 -0.04 6.89
N LEU A 156 5.59 -0.83 6.98
CA LEU A 156 5.53 -2.28 6.74
C LEU A 156 4.57 -2.96 7.70
N GLY A 157 4.52 -2.53 8.96
CA GLY A 157 3.53 -2.98 9.94
C GLY A 157 2.09 -2.78 9.46
N ILE A 158 1.78 -1.66 8.79
CA ILE A 158 0.45 -1.40 8.21
C ILE A 158 0.13 -2.44 7.14
N VAL A 159 1.10 -2.80 6.29
CA VAL A 159 0.93 -3.85 5.27
C VAL A 159 0.66 -5.19 5.95
N GLU A 160 1.48 -5.56 6.93
CA GLU A 160 1.37 -6.83 7.66
C GLU A 160 0.04 -6.97 8.42
N ALA A 161 -0.53 -5.86 8.90
CA ALA A 161 -1.84 -5.85 9.55
C ALA A 161 -2.97 -6.34 8.61
N THR A 162 -2.76 -6.32 7.29
CA THR A 162 -3.72 -6.85 6.30
C THR A 162 -3.63 -8.37 6.10
N PHE A 163 -2.62 -9.04 6.65
CA PHE A 163 -2.36 -10.45 6.41
C PHE A 163 -3.31 -11.37 7.21
N GLY A 164 -3.72 -10.95 8.41
CA GLY A 164 -4.23 -11.86 9.45
C GLY A 164 -5.64 -12.43 9.24
N ASP A 165 -6.46 -11.87 8.36
CA ASP A 165 -7.89 -12.24 8.26
C ASP A 165 -8.25 -13.08 7.02
N GLY A 166 -7.27 -13.36 6.16
CA GLY A 166 -7.44 -14.09 4.92
C GLY A 166 -8.28 -13.36 3.85
N TRP A 167 -8.84 -12.18 4.12
CA TRP A 167 -9.69 -11.46 3.18
C TRP A 167 -8.87 -10.79 2.09
N SER A 168 -7.86 -10.01 2.49
CA SER A 168 -7.08 -9.16 1.59
C SER A 168 -6.37 -9.99 0.51
N TYR A 169 -6.00 -11.24 0.81
CA TYR A 169 -5.25 -12.13 -0.09
C TYR A 169 -6.04 -13.38 -0.49
N ARG A 170 -7.37 -13.38 -0.33
CA ARG A 170 -8.25 -14.55 -0.61
C ARG A 170 -8.14 -15.12 -2.04
N HIS A 171 -7.70 -14.30 -2.98
CA HIS A 171 -7.53 -14.69 -4.39
C HIS A 171 -6.07 -14.97 -4.78
N MET A 172 -5.13 -14.77 -3.86
CA MET A 172 -3.73 -15.11 -4.06
C MET A 172 -3.53 -16.62 -3.92
N LYS A 173 -2.68 -17.21 -4.75
CA LYS A 173 -2.35 -18.64 -4.66
C LYS A 173 -1.62 -18.92 -3.33
N PRO A 174 -1.86 -20.06 -2.65
CA PRO A 174 -1.23 -20.36 -1.35
C PRO A 174 0.29 -20.22 -1.34
N ARG A 175 0.98 -20.83 -2.32
CA ARG A 175 2.44 -20.69 -2.46
C ARG A 175 2.90 -19.23 -2.58
N ARG A 176 2.14 -18.41 -3.30
CA ARG A 176 2.47 -16.99 -3.51
C ARG A 176 2.29 -16.19 -2.22
N TYR A 177 1.27 -16.55 -1.43
CA TYR A 177 1.05 -15.96 -0.12
C TYR A 177 2.14 -16.38 0.89
N GLU A 178 2.61 -17.63 0.86
CA GLU A 178 3.77 -18.06 1.65
C GLU A 178 5.05 -17.27 1.27
N GLU A 179 5.28 -17.07 -0.03
CA GLU A 179 6.37 -16.22 -0.52
C GLU A 179 6.24 -14.78 -0.01
N LEU A 180 5.04 -14.21 0.01
CA LEU A 180 4.75 -12.87 0.55
C LEU A 180 5.09 -12.77 2.04
N LEU A 181 4.64 -13.73 2.84
CA LEU A 181 4.90 -13.75 4.28
C LEU A 181 6.40 -13.85 4.57
N LYS A 182 7.10 -14.72 3.84
CA LYS A 182 8.55 -14.86 3.96
C LYS A 182 9.27 -13.55 3.59
N LEU A 183 8.89 -12.94 2.47
CA LEU A 183 9.45 -11.67 2.01
C LEU A 183 9.26 -10.55 3.04
N SER A 184 8.07 -10.44 3.64
CA SER A 184 7.78 -9.45 4.69
C SER A 184 8.67 -9.68 5.92
N CYS A 185 8.81 -10.93 6.36
CA CYS A 185 9.68 -11.29 7.49
C CYS A 185 11.15 -10.94 7.22
N ASP A 186 11.66 -11.31 6.03
CA ASP A 186 13.03 -11.02 5.62
C ASP A 186 13.28 -9.50 5.55
N LEU A 187 12.32 -8.74 5.01
CA LEU A 187 12.39 -7.28 4.93
C LEU A 187 12.38 -6.63 6.32
N ARG A 188 11.50 -7.07 7.21
CA ARG A 188 11.44 -6.60 8.60
C ARG A 188 12.78 -6.80 9.31
N ASN A 189 13.36 -7.99 9.22
CA ASN A 189 14.66 -8.30 9.83
C ASN A 189 15.77 -7.38 9.32
N LYS A 190 15.80 -7.10 8.01
CA LYS A 190 16.77 -6.18 7.41
C LYS A 190 16.59 -4.75 7.91
N LEU A 191 15.36 -4.27 8.00
CA LEU A 191 15.07 -2.91 8.47
C LEU A 191 15.42 -2.73 9.96
N VAL A 192 15.18 -3.74 10.80
CA VAL A 192 15.63 -3.74 12.20
C VAL A 192 17.15 -3.65 12.27
N HIS A 193 17.86 -4.46 11.48
CA HIS A 193 19.32 -4.41 11.45
C HIS A 193 19.86 -3.03 11.01
N LEU A 194 19.22 -2.38 10.03
CA LEU A 194 19.57 -1.02 9.64
C LEU A 194 19.34 -0.03 10.78
N TYR A 195 18.21 -0.12 11.48
CA TYR A 195 17.93 0.73 12.63
C TYR A 195 19.00 0.61 13.74
N GLU A 196 19.50 -0.60 14.02
CA GLU A 196 20.50 -0.82 15.07
C GLU A 196 21.91 -0.24 14.77
N ILE A 197 22.21 0.04 13.50
CA ILE A 197 23.52 0.56 13.06
C ILE A 197 23.51 2.06 12.73
N THR A 198 22.36 2.73 12.82
CA THR A 198 22.21 4.18 12.56
C THR A 198 22.15 4.96 13.86
#